data_AF-A0A931PP58-F1
#
_entry.id   AF-A0A931PP58-F1
#
_cell.length_a   1.000
_cell.length_b   1.000
_cell.length_c   1.000
_cell.angle_alpha   90.00
_cell.angle_beta   90.00
_cell.angle_gamma   90.00
#
_symmetry.space_group_name_H-M   'P 1'
#
loop_
_entity.id
_entity.type
_entity.pdbx_description
1 polymer ?
#
loop_
_entity_poly.entity_id
_entity_poly.type
_entity_poly.pdbx_seq_one_letter_code
_entity_poly.pdbx_strand_id
1 'polypeptide(L)' 'MKCTRCQHENRAGAKFCEECAAPLAAACRHCGGQLSPTAKFCPECAHPTGLASPAPTTPRFASPENYTPKH' A
#
# COMPACT_ATOMS: atom_id res chain seq x y z
N MET A 1 -8.77 -1.13 15.21
CA MET A 1 -9.03 -1.19 13.76
C MET A 1 -10.41 -1.75 13.51
N LYS A 2 -11.20 -1.15 12.63
CA LYS A 2 -12.58 -1.57 12.39
C LYS A 2 -12.63 -2.71 11.37
N CYS A 3 -13.29 -3.82 11.69
CA CYS A 3 -13.51 -4.92 10.76
C CYS A 3 -14.41 -4.44 9.62
N THR A 4 -14.03 -4.67 8.36
CA THR A 4 -14.85 -4.28 7.20
C THR A 4 -16.05 -5.19 6.99
N ARG A 5 -16.03 -6.41 7.53
CA ARG A 5 -17.10 -7.40 7.41
C ARG A 5 -18.22 -7.22 8.44
N CYS A 6 -17.87 -7.15 9.72
CA CYS A 6 -18.86 -7.06 10.81
C CYS A 6 -18.85 -5.72 11.55
N GLN A 7 -18.00 -4.78 11.15
CA GLN A 7 -17.87 -3.45 11.77
C GLN A 7 -17.39 -3.42 13.22
N HIS A 8 -17.00 -4.55 13.81
CA HIS A 8 -16.45 -4.61 15.16
C HIS A 8 -15.09 -3.91 15.28
N GLU A 9 -14.85 -3.28 16.42
CA GLU A 9 -13.58 -2.61 16.73
C GLU A 9 -12.58 -3.61 17.34
N ASN A 10 -11.51 -3.90 16.61
CA ASN A 10 -10.47 -4.85 17.05
C ASN A 10 -9.22 -4.11 17.55
N ARG A 11 -8.42 -4.76 18.38
CA ARG A 11 -7.12 -4.24 18.84
C ARG A 11 -6.18 -3.90 17.67
N ALA A 12 -5.40 -2.84 17.81
CA ALA A 12 -4.33 -2.52 16.85
C ALA A 12 -3.33 -3.68 16.78
N GLY A 13 -3.13 -4.24 15.58
CA GLY A 13 -2.27 -5.40 15.35
C GLY A 13 -2.97 -6.77 15.36
N ALA A 14 -4.28 -6.83 15.58
CA ALA A 14 -5.05 -8.06 15.42
C ALA A 14 -5.03 -8.56 13.97
N LYS A 15 -4.74 -9.85 13.76
CA LYS A 15 -4.69 -10.48 12.42
C LYS A 15 -6.07 -10.90 11.92
N PHE A 16 -6.97 -11.23 12.85
CA PHE A 16 -8.34 -11.68 12.59
C PHE A 16 -9.31 -10.92 13.49
N CYS A 17 -10.56 -10.82 13.04
CA CYS A 17 -11.62 -10.22 13.83
C CYS A 17 -12.01 -11.14 14.99
N GLU A 18 -12.08 -10.59 16.20
CA GLU A 18 -12.42 -11.36 17.41
C GLU A 18 -13.87 -11.87 17.39
N GLU A 19 -14.78 -11.14 16.74
CA GLU A 19 -16.20 -11.53 16.62
C GLU A 19 -16.52 -12.48 15.46
N CYS A 20 -15.93 -12.28 14.28
CA CYS A 20 -16.35 -12.98 13.06
C CYS A 20 -15.24 -13.79 12.35
N ALA A 21 -14.05 -13.84 12.96
CA ALA A 21 -12.85 -14.53 12.45
C ALA A 21 -12.37 -14.08 11.05
N ALA A 22 -12.91 -12.99 10.49
CA ALA A 22 -12.47 -12.48 9.20
C ALA A 22 -11.02 -11.96 9.28
N PRO A 23 -10.18 -12.21 8.27
CA PRO A 23 -8.84 -11.64 8.22
C PRO A 23 -8.93 -10.12 8.16
N LEU A 24 -8.20 -9.49 9.06
CA LEU A 24 -8.08 -8.04 9.16
C LEU A 24 -6.90 -7.50 8.35
N ALA A 25 -5.92 -8.37 8.10
CA ALA A 25 -4.82 -8.11 7.19
C ALA A 25 -5.33 -8.08 5.74
N ALA A 26 -4.89 -7.07 4.96
CA ALA A 26 -5.17 -7.04 3.53
C ALA A 26 -4.29 -8.08 2.81
N ALA A 27 -4.76 -8.60 1.68
CA ALA A 27 -3.94 -9.39 0.78
C ALA A 27 -3.32 -8.48 -0.29
N CYS A 28 -2.09 -8.78 -0.70
CA CYS A 28 -1.44 -8.11 -1.82
C CYS A 28 -2.21 -8.41 -3.10
N ARG A 29 -2.66 -7.38 -3.82
CA ARG A 29 -3.36 -7.55 -5.11
C ARG A 29 -2.48 -8.12 -6.22
N HIS A 30 -1.15 -8.05 -6.05
CA HIS A 30 -0.20 -8.54 -7.04
C HIS A 30 0.17 -10.01 -6.83
N CYS A 31 0.53 -10.42 -5.60
CA CYS A 31 1.01 -11.78 -5.32
C CYS A 31 0.13 -12.59 -4.35
N GLY A 32 -0.92 -12.00 -3.76
CA GLY A 32 -1.76 -12.66 -2.75
C GLY A 32 -1.15 -12.73 -1.34
N GLY A 33 0.11 -12.33 -1.15
CA GLY A 33 0.79 -12.35 0.15
C GLY A 33 0.11 -11.46 1.21
N GLN A 34 0.19 -11.85 2.47
CA GLN A 34 -0.48 -11.14 3.56
C GLN A 34 0.23 -9.82 3.90
N LEU A 35 -0.53 -8.73 3.96
CA LEU A 35 -0.04 -7.38 4.24
C LEU A 35 -0.35 -7.00 5.68
N SER A 36 0.65 -6.43 6.36
CA SER A 36 0.41 -5.75 7.64
C SER A 36 -0.52 -4.54 7.43
N PRO A 37 -1.39 -4.19 8.39
CA PRO A 37 -2.28 -3.02 8.30
C PRO A 37 -1.54 -1.69 8.07
N THR A 38 -0.24 -1.62 8.40
CA THR A 38 0.60 -0.43 8.22
C THR A 38 1.60 -0.57 7.06
N ALA A 39 1.58 -1.71 6.34
CA ALA A 39 2.52 -1.94 5.25
C ALA A 39 2.21 -1.03 4.06
N LYS A 40 3.18 -0.18 3.68
CA LYS A 40 3.14 0.62 2.44
C LYS A 40 3.52 -0.22 1.20
N PHE A 41 4.30 -1.27 1.40
CA PHE A 41 4.77 -2.20 0.37
C PHE A 41 4.56 -3.64 0.82
N CYS A 42 4.34 -4.54 -0.14
CA CYS A 42 4.26 -5.96 0.15
C CYS A 42 5.63 -6.51 0.57
N PRO A 43 5.75 -7.24 1.70
CA PRO A 43 7.03 -7.82 2.11
C PRO A 43 7.50 -8.95 1.19
N GLU A 44 6.59 -9.58 0.45
CA GLU A 44 6.89 -10.71 -0.44
C GLU A 44 7.33 -10.27 -1.84
N CYS A 45 6.71 -9.22 -2.40
CA CYS A 45 6.91 -8.82 -3.80
C CYS A 45 7.22 -7.33 -4.01
N ALA A 46 7.38 -6.56 -2.93
CA ALA A 46 7.63 -5.12 -2.94
C ALA A 46 6.57 -4.23 -3.65
N HIS A 47 5.45 -4.80 -4.14
CA HIS A 47 4.41 -4.00 -4.77
C HIS A 47 3.74 -3.03 -3.77
N PRO A 48 3.48 -1.77 -4.13
CA PRO A 48 2.80 -0.82 -3.25
C PRO A 48 1.36 -1.28 -2.94
N THR A 49 0.95 -1.13 -1.69
CA THR A 49 -0.34 -1.64 -1.18
C THR A 49 -1.51 -0.68 -1.39
N GLY A 50 -1.27 0.48 -2.02
CA GLY A 50 -2.28 1.52 -2.27
C GLY A 50 -2.66 2.37 -1.06
N LEU A 51 -2.11 2.09 0.14
CA LEU A 51 -2.27 2.91 1.34
C LEU A 51 -1.34 4.14 1.37
N ALA A 52 -0.29 4.13 0.54
CA ALA A 52 0.40 5.35 0.19
C ALA A 52 -0.45 6.07 -0.85
N SER A 53 -1.13 7.14 -0.42
CA SER A 53 -1.74 8.10 -1.36
C SER A 53 -0.72 8.37 -2.47
N PRO A 54 -1.08 8.22 -3.76
CA PRO A 54 -0.17 8.54 -4.83
C PRO A 54 0.09 10.04 -4.74
N ALA A 55 1.22 10.45 -4.16
CA ALA A 55 1.76 11.74 -4.49
C ALA A 55 1.85 11.76 -6.02
N PRO A 56 1.28 12.76 -6.70
CA PRO A 56 1.29 12.80 -8.15
C PRO A 56 2.74 12.67 -8.59
N THR A 57 3.01 11.64 -9.38
CA THR A 57 4.27 11.47 -10.11
C THR A 57 4.38 12.65 -11.05
N THR A 58 4.84 13.80 -10.54
CA THR A 58 5.43 14.82 -11.40
C THR A 58 6.63 14.11 -12.02
N PRO A 59 6.70 13.95 -13.35
CA PRO A 59 7.92 13.45 -13.96
C PRO A 59 9.03 14.43 -13.59
N ARG A 60 9.91 14.03 -12.66
CA ARG A 60 11.07 14.82 -12.20
C ARG A 60 12.15 14.95 -13.28
N PHE A 61 11.89 14.39 -14.46
CA PHE A 61 12.71 14.50 -15.64
C PHE A 61 11.82 14.89 -16.83
N ALA A 62 11.36 16.14 -16.84
CA ALA A 62 11.29 16.83 -18.11
C ALA A 62 12.75 17.02 -18.56
N SER A 63 13.12 16.36 -19.65
CA SER A 63 14.46 16.37 -20.24
C SER A 63 14.96 17.82 -20.38
N PRO A 64 16.24 18.15 -20.06
CA PRO A 64 16.75 19.48 -20.38
C PRO A 64 16.92 19.57 -21.90
N GLU A 65 15.91 20.11 -22.60
CA GLU A 65 15.94 20.42 -24.03
C GLU A 65 16.95 21.54 -24.39
N ASN A 66 17.92 21.83 -23.52
CA ASN A 66 18.79 22.99 -23.64
C ASN A 66 20.25 22.66 -23.33
N TYR A 67 20.81 21.67 -24.02
CA TYR A 67 22.26 21.52 -24.15
C TYR A 67 22.66 21.41 -25.62
N THR A 68 22.72 22.56 -26.30
CA THR A 68 23.46 22.68 -27.55
C THR A 68 24.38 23.90 -27.46
N PRO A 69 25.66 23.72 -27.05
CA PRO A 69 26.64 24.80 -27.12
C PRO A 69 26.97 25.06 -28.60
N LYS A 70 26.52 26.19 -29.15
CA LYS A 70 26.96 26.67 -30.47
C LYS A 70 28.41 27.13 -30.37
N HIS A 71 29.28 26.52 -31.17
CA HIS A 71 30.65 26.99 -31.41
C HIS A 71 30.62 28.13 -32.42
#